data_AF-A0A538MQ59-F1
#
_entry.id   AF-A0A538MQ59-F1
#
_cell.length_a   1.000
_cell.length_b   1.000
_cell.length_c   1.000
_cell.angle_alpha   90.00
_cell.angle_beta   90.00
_cell.angle_gamma   90.00
#
_symmetry.space_group_name_H-M   'P 1'
#
loop_
_entity.id
_entity.type
_entity.pdbx_description
1 polymer ?
#
loop_
_entity_poly.entity_id
_entity_poly.type
_entity_poly.pdbx_seq_one_letter_code
_entity_poly.pdbx_strand_id
1 'polypeptide(L)'
;MRTAARRCSFFVSLAAFLLPAFSCGHKPTHPQALRNCVDRWNQGNMVGWGPGPANVAFRRPNAREHSSIELSSRRQCIVATPAGDGTWTCVLSSTGAYWCPPLHEATGPRLPENATLDRRGMLELDSPLNGTHPAPPLAWQRYPRVDGYVHPWTSSGELRPGLRFQGERRGRCFLAAETVRSAVSCLSGVSRYDACFPQRRPWQRGDLAACSFGPGSTTFTRWVITQGSDPPIFVPWSRIGDISLGGFKDEVEAEYGSEPMYGYRLHGGTVDVTFDRGRVSAIRFSTPYYRTRNGFGVASRIPLGPCHRTMGYPCLHLWHGFMWNLTLREKPCSCWVKVGRGSRSLPATGRNFLKPWFFIDVHRGRVSGFYFALKFVD
;
A
#
# COMPACT_ATOMS: atom_id res chain seq x y z
N MET A 1 -14.63 63.80 -58.65
CA MET A 1 -13.69 63.48 -59.75
C MET A 1 -12.39 62.97 -59.15
N ARG A 2 -11.92 61.80 -59.62
CA ARG A 2 -10.53 61.28 -59.80
C ARG A 2 -9.41 61.99 -58.98
N THR A 3 -8.44 61.37 -58.31
CA THR A 3 -7.76 60.06 -58.43
C THR A 3 -6.63 59.98 -57.38
N ALA A 4 -6.52 58.84 -56.69
CA ALA A 4 -5.31 57.98 -56.56
C ALA A 4 -3.92 58.53 -56.12
N ALA A 5 -3.34 57.90 -55.09
CA ALA A 5 -1.95 57.36 -54.95
C ALA A 5 -1.56 57.26 -53.45
N ARG A 6 -1.65 56.10 -52.79
CA ARG A 6 -0.60 55.07 -52.53
C ARG A 6 0.71 55.53 -51.82
N ARG A 7 0.77 55.11 -50.54
CA ARG A 7 1.85 54.42 -49.77
C ARG A 7 3.16 55.13 -49.38
N CYS A 8 3.42 55.15 -48.05
CA CYS A 8 4.62 54.63 -47.34
C CYS A 8 4.41 54.84 -45.83
N SER A 9 3.88 53.89 -45.06
CA SER A 9 4.63 52.92 -44.22
C SER A 9 5.87 53.47 -43.52
N PHE A 10 5.69 53.93 -42.27
CA PHE A 10 6.74 53.94 -41.24
C PHE A 10 6.18 53.22 -40.01
N PHE A 11 6.75 52.05 -39.70
CA PHE A 11 6.54 51.31 -38.47
C PHE A 11 7.37 51.98 -37.36
N VAL A 12 6.72 52.50 -36.32
CA VAL A 12 7.37 52.86 -35.05
C VAL A 12 7.12 51.70 -34.08
N SER A 13 8.18 50.97 -33.75
CA SER A 13 8.14 49.92 -32.72
C SER A 13 8.14 50.56 -31.33
N LEU A 14 7.05 50.38 -30.57
CA LEU A 14 7.01 50.64 -29.13
C LEU A 14 7.76 49.50 -28.40
N ALA A 15 8.95 49.79 -27.89
CA ALA A 15 9.60 48.95 -26.89
C ALA A 15 9.00 49.25 -25.51
N ALA A 16 8.04 48.43 -25.09
CA ALA A 16 7.54 48.43 -23.72
C ALA A 16 8.58 47.75 -22.81
N PHE A 17 9.19 48.52 -21.92
CA PHE A 17 10.02 48.01 -20.83
C PHE A 17 9.16 47.16 -19.88
N LEU A 18 9.24 45.84 -20.03
CA LEU A 18 8.81 44.87 -19.02
C LEU A 18 9.86 44.84 -17.91
N LEU A 19 9.61 45.55 -16.82
CA LEU A 19 10.32 45.33 -15.56
C LEU A 19 9.89 43.97 -14.99
N PRO A 20 10.82 43.08 -14.61
CA PRO A 20 10.46 41.85 -13.91
C PRO A 20 9.93 42.22 -12.53
N ALA A 21 8.68 41.86 -12.26
CA ALA A 21 8.14 41.86 -10.91
C ALA A 21 9.01 40.89 -10.09
N PHE A 22 9.91 41.43 -9.26
CA PHE A 22 10.50 40.67 -8.16
C PHE A 22 9.35 40.23 -7.27
N SER A 23 8.97 38.95 -7.39
CA SER A 23 8.09 38.30 -6.45
C SER A 23 8.79 38.35 -5.09
N CYS A 24 8.35 39.27 -4.23
CA CYS A 24 8.75 39.33 -2.85
C CYS A 24 8.38 37.98 -2.21
N GLY A 25 9.35 37.07 -2.15
CA GLY A 25 9.23 35.79 -1.47
C GLY A 25 8.70 36.02 -0.07
N HIS A 26 7.50 35.51 0.19
CA HIS A 26 6.85 35.61 1.50
C HIS A 26 7.80 35.02 2.54
N LYS A 27 8.36 35.86 3.41
CA LYS A 27 9.15 35.38 4.54
C LYS A 27 8.25 34.53 5.44
N PRO A 28 8.61 33.28 5.74
CA PRO A 28 7.79 32.45 6.59
C PRO A 28 7.68 33.07 7.99
N THR A 29 6.46 33.11 8.54
CA THR A 29 6.14 33.76 9.81
C THR A 29 6.80 33.10 11.04
N HIS A 30 7.39 31.90 10.89
CA HIS A 30 8.15 31.21 11.93
C HIS A 30 9.26 30.31 11.33
N PRO A 31 10.39 30.87 10.83
CA PRO A 31 11.39 30.11 10.08
C PRO A 31 12.04 28.98 10.89
N GLN A 32 12.36 29.22 12.17
CA GLN A 32 12.94 28.19 13.04
C GLN A 32 11.96 27.06 13.35
N ALA A 33 10.66 27.35 13.44
CA ALA A 33 9.65 26.31 13.68
C ALA A 33 9.48 25.43 12.44
N LEU A 34 9.40 26.03 11.24
CA LEU A 34 9.39 25.28 9.99
C LEU A 34 10.65 24.44 9.81
N ARG A 35 11.83 25.01 10.15
CA ARG A 35 13.09 24.26 10.16
C ARG A 35 12.99 23.00 11.01
N ASN A 36 12.50 23.14 12.24
CA ASN A 36 12.31 22.00 13.13
C ASN A 36 11.31 20.97 12.56
N CYS A 37 10.20 21.40 11.93
CA CYS A 37 9.27 20.46 11.30
C CYS A 37 9.96 19.61 10.22
N VAL A 38 10.71 20.26 9.33
CA VAL A 38 11.44 19.59 8.24
C VAL A 38 12.53 18.67 8.78
N ASP A 39 13.34 19.16 9.72
CA ASP A 39 14.42 18.36 10.30
C ASP A 39 13.87 17.13 11.01
N ARG A 40 12.75 17.25 11.74
CA ARG A 40 12.11 16.09 12.42
C ARG A 40 11.55 15.08 11.43
N TRP A 41 11.01 15.52 10.31
CA TRP A 41 10.55 14.64 9.23
C TRP A 41 11.73 13.86 8.66
N ASN A 42 12.77 14.56 8.25
CA ASN A 42 13.96 13.97 7.62
C ASN A 42 14.68 13.03 8.59
N GLN A 43 14.79 13.41 9.87
CA GLN A 43 15.35 12.54 10.90
C GLN A 43 14.48 11.30 11.17
N GLY A 44 13.19 11.32 10.84
CA GLY A 44 12.26 10.19 10.96
C GLY A 44 12.44 9.09 9.90
N ASN A 45 13.20 9.35 8.83
CA ASN A 45 13.39 8.43 7.70
C ASN A 45 12.07 8.01 7.04
N MET A 46 11.32 9.00 6.55
CA MET A 46 9.96 8.87 5.99
C MET A 46 9.96 8.37 4.53
N VAL A 47 10.75 7.33 4.23
CA VAL A 47 11.03 6.85 2.86
C VAL A 47 9.78 6.56 2.05
N GLY A 48 8.71 6.13 2.72
CA GLY A 48 7.46 5.75 2.07
C GLY A 48 6.55 6.91 1.64
N TRP A 49 6.94 8.17 1.82
CA TRP A 49 6.03 9.31 1.66
C TRP A 49 6.27 10.16 0.41
N GLY A 50 7.27 9.82 -0.40
CA GLY A 50 7.58 10.49 -1.66
C GLY A 50 7.77 9.53 -2.84
N PRO A 51 8.05 10.04 -4.06
CA PRO A 51 8.19 11.47 -4.38
C PRO A 51 6.85 12.17 -4.58
N GLY A 52 6.79 13.48 -4.32
CA GLY A 52 5.60 14.29 -4.59
C GLY A 52 5.63 15.67 -3.94
N PRO A 53 4.68 16.55 -4.27
CA PRO A 53 4.57 17.84 -3.60
C PRO A 53 4.08 17.66 -2.16
N ALA A 54 4.37 18.63 -1.30
CA ALA A 54 3.99 18.63 0.11
C ALA A 54 3.69 20.05 0.61
N ASN A 55 2.98 20.13 1.73
CA ASN A 55 2.84 21.34 2.51
C ASN A 55 3.40 21.13 3.92
N VAL A 56 4.20 22.08 4.39
CA VAL A 56 4.74 22.12 5.75
C VAL A 56 4.23 23.37 6.45
N ALA A 57 3.66 23.17 7.64
CA ALA A 57 3.12 24.26 8.44
C ALA A 57 3.34 24.04 9.94
N PHE A 58 3.61 25.13 10.65
CA PHE A 58 3.52 25.16 12.12
C PHE A 58 2.26 25.92 12.52
N ARG A 59 1.15 25.19 12.68
CA ARG A 59 -0.18 25.78 12.89
C ARG A 59 -1.06 24.91 13.76
N ARG A 60 -2.24 25.42 14.11
CA ARG A 60 -3.31 24.59 14.71
C ARG A 60 -3.92 23.70 13.61
N PRO A 61 -4.30 22.45 13.92
CA PRO A 61 -5.10 21.63 13.02
C PRO A 61 -6.40 22.34 12.65
N ASN A 62 -6.88 22.15 11.42
CA ASN A 62 -8.20 22.64 11.02
C ASN A 62 -9.32 21.72 11.55
N ALA A 63 -10.58 22.13 11.38
CA ALA A 63 -11.73 21.37 11.89
C ALA A 63 -11.78 19.93 11.35
N ARG A 64 -11.46 19.72 10.06
CA ARG A 64 -11.45 18.38 9.43
C ARG A 64 -10.32 17.51 9.96
N GLU A 65 -9.12 18.06 10.11
CA GLU A 65 -7.99 17.34 10.71
C GLU A 65 -8.29 16.98 12.17
N HIS A 66 -8.90 17.89 12.93
CA HIS A 66 -9.31 17.63 14.31
C HIS A 66 -10.38 16.54 14.42
N SER A 67 -11.37 16.51 13.52
CA SER A 67 -12.43 15.50 13.55
C SER A 67 -12.00 14.14 12.99
N SER A 68 -11.06 14.12 12.04
CA SER A 68 -10.70 12.88 11.31
C SER A 68 -9.64 12.05 12.04
N ILE A 69 -8.73 12.71 12.78
CA ILE A 69 -7.59 12.04 13.45
C ILE A 69 -7.38 12.56 14.88
N GLU A 70 -8.43 13.12 15.49
CA GLU A 70 -8.50 13.51 16.92
C GLU A 70 -7.32 14.38 17.41
N LEU A 71 -6.81 15.25 16.55
CA LEU A 71 -5.64 16.06 16.88
C LEU A 71 -5.92 17.11 17.94
N SER A 72 -4.95 17.35 18.82
CA SER A 72 -4.97 18.48 19.74
C SER A 72 -5.13 19.82 19.00
N SER A 73 -5.93 20.73 19.55
CA SER A 73 -6.11 22.08 19.02
C SER A 73 -4.89 23.00 19.19
N ARG A 74 -3.77 22.49 19.72
CA ARG A 74 -2.50 23.23 19.89
C ARG A 74 -1.78 23.44 18.55
N ARG A 75 -0.92 24.45 18.49
CA ARG A 75 -0.01 24.61 17.35
C ARG A 75 1.01 23.48 17.34
N GLN A 76 1.20 22.84 16.19
CA GLN A 76 2.13 21.75 16.01
C GLN A 76 2.67 21.73 14.57
N CYS A 77 3.73 20.96 14.38
CA CYS A 77 4.27 20.69 13.06
C CYS A 77 3.32 19.76 12.31
N ILE A 78 2.90 20.20 11.13
CA ILE A 78 2.04 19.47 10.20
C ILE A 78 2.78 19.35 8.88
N VAL A 79 2.87 18.13 8.37
CA VAL A 79 3.29 17.85 6.99
C VAL A 79 2.10 17.21 6.30
N ALA A 80 1.68 17.81 5.18
CA ALA A 80 0.54 17.33 4.41
C ALA A 80 0.99 16.89 3.03
N THR A 81 0.63 15.68 2.63
CA THR A 81 0.91 15.12 1.31
C THR A 81 -0.39 14.91 0.54
N PRO A 82 -0.43 15.08 -0.79
CA PRO A 82 -1.64 14.87 -1.58
C PRO A 82 -2.26 13.48 -1.40
N ALA A 83 -3.58 13.44 -1.28
CA ALA A 83 -4.36 12.21 -1.18
C ALA A 83 -5.74 12.41 -1.82
N GLY A 84 -5.91 11.99 -3.07
CA GLY A 84 -7.15 12.25 -3.84
C GLY A 84 -7.43 13.76 -3.94
N ASP A 85 -8.61 14.18 -3.52
CA ASP A 85 -9.05 15.60 -3.51
C ASP A 85 -8.60 16.38 -2.26
N GLY A 86 -7.85 15.76 -1.35
CA GLY A 86 -7.37 16.37 -0.12
C GLY A 86 -5.92 16.03 0.20
N THR A 87 -5.59 15.95 1.50
CA THR A 87 -4.26 15.60 1.97
C THR A 87 -4.29 14.55 3.08
N TRP A 88 -3.24 13.72 3.14
CA TRP A 88 -2.88 13.00 4.35
C TRP A 88 -2.07 13.94 5.25
N THR A 89 -2.49 14.05 6.51
CA THR A 89 -1.94 14.97 7.50
C THR A 89 -1.08 14.20 8.48
N CYS A 90 0.23 14.35 8.37
CA CYS A 90 1.19 13.84 9.35
C CYS A 90 1.47 14.90 10.42
N VAL A 91 1.53 14.48 11.67
CA VAL A 91 1.77 15.34 12.83
C VAL A 91 2.96 14.91 13.65
N LEU A 92 3.66 15.88 14.23
CA LEU A 92 4.76 15.61 15.13
C LEU A 92 4.25 15.13 16.49
N SER A 93 4.57 13.89 16.85
CA SER A 93 4.22 13.30 18.14
C SER A 93 5.07 13.86 19.28
N SER A 94 4.71 13.53 20.52
CA SER A 94 5.45 13.95 21.73
C SER A 94 6.89 13.41 21.80
N THR A 95 7.20 12.33 21.07
CA THR A 95 8.57 11.79 20.96
C THR A 95 9.42 12.54 19.96
N GLY A 96 8.86 13.51 19.22
CA GLY A 96 9.52 14.21 18.13
C GLY A 96 9.63 13.40 16.83
N ALA A 97 8.97 12.24 16.73
CA ALA A 97 8.78 11.52 15.47
C ALA A 97 7.43 11.88 14.84
N TYR A 98 7.32 11.82 13.52
CA TYR A 98 6.03 12.02 12.84
C TYR A 98 5.14 10.79 12.99
N TRP A 99 3.89 11.02 13.34
CA TRP A 99 2.80 10.07 13.16
C TRP A 99 2.03 10.47 11.91
N CYS A 100 1.75 9.50 11.05
CA CYS A 100 0.93 9.69 9.88
C CYS A 100 -0.23 8.69 9.91
N PRO A 101 -1.44 9.12 9.53
CA PRO A 101 -2.61 8.26 9.56
C PRO A 101 -2.52 7.14 8.51
N PRO A 102 -3.15 6.00 8.79
CA PRO A 102 -3.40 4.95 7.80
C PRO A 102 -4.01 5.48 6.48
N LEU A 103 -3.52 4.98 5.34
CA LEU A 103 -3.73 5.53 4.00
C LEU A 103 -5.13 5.27 3.38
N HIS A 104 -6.22 5.54 4.10
CA HIS A 104 -7.58 5.24 3.60
C HIS A 104 -8.29 6.45 3.02
N GLU A 105 -8.22 7.61 3.67
CA GLU A 105 -8.93 8.82 3.26
C GLU A 105 -8.12 10.08 3.54
N ALA A 106 -8.40 11.14 2.78
CA ALA A 106 -7.83 12.46 3.03
C ALA A 106 -8.30 12.99 4.40
N THR A 107 -7.35 13.20 5.30
CA THR A 107 -7.58 13.71 6.66
C THR A 107 -7.66 15.23 6.72
N GLY A 108 -7.19 15.91 5.68
CA GLY A 108 -7.22 17.36 5.56
C GLY A 108 -7.72 17.83 4.19
N PRO A 109 -8.07 19.13 4.07
CA PRO A 109 -8.32 19.74 2.77
C PRO A 109 -7.02 19.77 1.94
N ARG A 110 -7.15 20.07 0.64
CA ARG A 110 -5.98 20.39 -0.17
C ARG A 110 -5.33 21.67 0.36
N LEU A 111 -4.01 21.62 0.56
CA LEU A 111 -3.21 22.75 1.05
C LEU A 111 -2.29 23.27 -0.06
N PRO A 112 -1.92 24.57 -0.05
CA PRO A 112 -0.96 25.11 -1.00
C PRO A 112 0.39 24.43 -0.81
N GLU A 113 1.02 24.03 -1.90
CA GLU A 113 2.32 23.34 -1.88
C GLU A 113 3.42 24.37 -1.54
N ASN A 114 4.33 24.02 -0.64
CA ASN A 114 5.48 24.85 -0.28
C ASN A 114 6.76 24.04 -0.02
N ALA A 115 6.73 22.76 -0.39
CA ALA A 115 7.76 21.79 -0.16
C ALA A 115 7.65 20.63 -1.15
N THR A 116 8.73 19.90 -1.33
CA THR A 116 8.80 18.71 -2.17
C THR A 116 9.39 17.53 -1.37
N LEU A 117 8.80 16.35 -1.56
CA LEU A 117 9.36 15.08 -1.12
C LEU A 117 10.08 14.40 -2.27
N ASP A 118 11.33 14.01 -2.05
CA ASP A 118 12.11 13.23 -3.01
C ASP A 118 11.75 11.73 -2.96
N ARG A 119 12.41 10.92 -3.80
CA ARG A 119 12.22 9.45 -3.84
C ARG A 119 12.71 8.73 -2.58
N ARG A 120 13.50 9.40 -1.74
CA ARG A 120 14.00 8.88 -0.46
C ARG A 120 13.12 9.35 0.71
N GLY A 121 12.03 10.08 0.43
CA GLY A 121 11.16 10.65 1.45
C GLY A 121 11.76 11.86 2.17
N MET A 122 12.82 12.45 1.63
CA MET A 122 13.41 13.68 2.16
C MET A 122 12.57 14.88 1.76
N LEU A 123 12.25 15.70 2.75
CA LEU A 123 11.44 16.89 2.63
C LEU A 123 12.33 18.12 2.49
N GLU A 124 12.12 18.86 1.41
CA GLU A 124 12.80 20.11 1.10
C GLU A 124 11.76 21.23 0.97
N LEU A 125 11.99 22.39 1.58
CA LEU A 125 11.11 23.55 1.43
C LEU A 125 11.48 24.34 0.18
N ASP A 126 10.47 24.91 -0.47
CA ASP A 126 10.68 25.77 -1.64
C ASP A 126 11.33 27.11 -1.26
N SER A 127 11.19 27.52 0.01
CA SER A 127 11.76 28.75 0.56
C SER A 127 12.98 28.46 1.45
N PRO A 128 14.08 29.21 1.30
CA PRO A 128 15.27 29.02 2.11
C PRO A 128 15.03 29.43 3.57
N LEU A 129 15.59 28.67 4.51
CA LEU A 129 15.47 28.89 5.95
C LEU A 129 16.71 29.60 6.52
N ASN A 130 17.07 30.73 5.92
CA ASN A 130 18.26 31.50 6.33
C ASN A 130 18.16 31.97 7.78
N GLY A 131 19.28 31.91 8.51
CA GLY A 131 19.35 32.32 9.92
C GLY A 131 18.70 31.33 10.90
N THR A 132 18.39 30.11 10.48
CA THR A 132 17.89 29.04 11.35
C THR A 132 18.99 28.06 11.73
N HIS A 133 18.80 27.35 12.84
CA HIS A 133 19.69 26.30 13.30
C HIS A 133 19.05 24.92 13.14
N PRO A 134 19.83 23.88 12.80
CA PRO A 134 19.32 22.50 12.73
C PRO A 134 18.75 22.01 14.06
N ALA A 135 17.68 21.23 14.02
CA ALA A 135 17.15 20.56 15.20
C ALA A 135 18.14 19.47 15.69
N PRO A 136 18.49 19.44 16.99
CA PRO A 136 19.43 18.43 17.50
C PRO A 136 18.83 17.02 17.40
N PRO A 137 19.66 15.98 17.24
CA PRO A 137 19.18 14.60 17.22
C PRO A 137 18.45 14.21 18.51
N LEU A 138 17.43 13.36 18.39
CA LEU A 138 16.69 12.80 19.53
C LEU A 138 17.33 11.50 19.99
N ALA A 139 17.18 11.18 21.28
CA ALA A 139 17.82 10.00 21.87
C ALA A 139 17.47 8.68 21.16
N TRP A 140 16.23 8.53 20.67
CA TRP A 140 15.78 7.33 19.95
C TRP A 140 16.34 7.23 18.53
N GLN A 141 16.87 8.32 17.96
CA GLN A 141 17.45 8.32 16.61
C GLN A 141 18.80 7.59 16.54
N ARG A 142 19.35 7.15 17.68
CA ARG A 142 20.46 6.21 17.71
C ARG A 142 20.11 4.82 17.15
N TYR A 143 18.82 4.49 17.05
CA TYR A 143 18.34 3.21 16.54
C TYR A 143 18.01 3.29 15.04
N PRO A 144 18.10 2.16 14.30
CA PRO A 144 17.52 2.06 12.96
C PRO A 144 16.02 2.34 12.99
N ARG A 145 15.52 3.07 12.00
CA ARG A 145 14.12 3.54 11.96
C ARG A 145 13.62 3.74 10.54
N VAL A 146 12.32 3.58 10.35
CA VAL A 146 11.60 3.88 9.10
C VAL A 146 10.24 4.44 9.48
N ASP A 147 9.79 5.48 8.77
CA ASP A 147 8.52 6.16 8.99
C ASP A 147 8.33 6.66 10.43
N GLY A 148 9.42 7.09 11.08
CA GLY A 148 9.42 7.55 12.46
C GLY A 148 9.39 6.44 13.52
N TYR A 149 9.33 5.16 13.13
CA TYR A 149 9.30 4.04 14.09
C TYR A 149 10.68 3.39 14.24
N VAL A 150 11.05 3.10 15.48
CA VAL A 150 12.28 2.37 15.81
C VAL A 150 12.12 0.90 15.45
N HIS A 151 13.07 0.34 14.69
CA HIS A 151 13.18 -1.09 14.44
C HIS A 151 13.81 -1.78 15.67
N PRO A 152 13.02 -2.58 16.41
CA PRO A 152 13.42 -2.98 17.76
C PRO A 152 14.41 -4.14 17.80
N TRP A 153 14.52 -4.91 16.72
CA TRP A 153 15.32 -6.14 16.67
C TRP A 153 16.69 -5.92 16.04
N THR A 154 17.70 -6.63 16.56
CA THR A 154 18.98 -6.87 15.88
C THR A 154 18.79 -7.89 14.74
N SER A 155 19.82 -8.08 13.92
CA SER A 155 19.83 -9.14 12.90
C SER A 155 19.77 -10.55 13.51
N SER A 156 20.23 -10.73 14.75
CA SER A 156 20.11 -11.99 15.51
C SER A 156 18.73 -12.18 16.16
N GLY A 157 17.81 -11.23 15.99
CA GLY A 157 16.48 -11.27 16.60
C GLY A 157 16.47 -10.89 18.09
N GLU A 158 17.53 -10.30 18.61
CA GLU A 158 17.54 -9.81 19.99
C GLU A 158 16.95 -8.40 20.06
N LEU A 159 16.30 -8.07 21.18
CA LEU A 159 15.84 -6.70 21.40
C LEU A 159 17.06 -5.79 21.55
N ARG A 160 17.12 -4.69 20.78
CA ARG A 160 18.28 -3.79 20.80
C ARG A 160 18.52 -3.21 22.20
N PRO A 161 19.78 -3.06 22.64
CA PRO A 161 20.11 -2.50 23.94
C PRO A 161 19.44 -1.15 24.20
N GLY A 162 18.88 -0.97 25.39
CA GLY A 162 18.17 0.24 25.81
C GLY A 162 16.73 0.37 25.31
N LEU A 163 16.25 -0.57 24.50
CA LEU A 163 14.82 -0.77 24.26
C LEU A 163 14.26 -1.73 25.30
N ARG A 164 12.97 -1.64 25.61
CA ARG A 164 12.33 -2.50 26.62
C ARG A 164 10.92 -2.92 26.24
N PHE A 165 10.52 -4.08 26.76
CA PHE A 165 9.13 -4.48 26.76
C PHE A 165 8.38 -3.91 27.97
N GLN A 166 7.13 -3.54 27.76
CA GLN A 166 6.17 -3.18 28.79
C GLN A 166 4.88 -3.95 28.51
N GLY A 167 4.58 -4.92 29.37
CA GLY A 167 3.46 -5.81 29.21
C GLY A 167 3.65 -6.88 28.11
N GLU A 168 2.73 -7.82 28.10
CA GLU A 168 2.69 -8.92 27.15
C GLU A 168 1.27 -9.11 26.60
N ARG A 169 1.17 -9.41 25.31
CA ARG A 169 -0.06 -9.84 24.64
C ARG A 169 0.23 -10.98 23.69
N ARG A 170 -0.84 -11.62 23.22
CA ARG A 170 -0.76 -12.69 22.23
C ARG A 170 -1.89 -12.59 21.23
N GLY A 171 -1.63 -12.98 20.00
CA GLY A 171 -2.65 -12.97 18.96
C GLY A 171 -2.08 -13.08 17.56
N ARG A 172 -2.94 -12.99 16.56
CA ARG A 172 -2.50 -13.09 15.17
C ARG A 172 -1.91 -11.75 14.71
N CYS A 173 -0.87 -11.82 13.90
CA CYS A 173 -0.35 -10.67 13.18
C CYS A 173 -0.60 -10.88 11.69
N PHE A 174 -0.79 -9.79 10.95
CA PHE A 174 -1.14 -9.79 9.54
C PHE A 174 -0.76 -8.44 8.92
N LEU A 175 -0.51 -8.46 7.61
CA LEU A 175 -0.40 -7.25 6.84
C LEU A 175 -1.77 -6.64 6.62
N ALA A 176 -1.88 -5.34 6.84
CA ALA A 176 -3.09 -4.59 6.58
C ALA A 176 -2.73 -3.29 5.89
N ALA A 177 -3.49 -2.91 4.87
CA ALA A 177 -3.30 -1.65 4.16
C ALA A 177 -3.47 -0.43 5.09
N GLU A 178 -4.20 -0.57 6.21
CA GLU A 178 -4.32 0.46 7.26
C GLU A 178 -3.11 0.51 8.23
N THR A 179 -2.07 -0.30 8.04
CA THR A 179 -0.95 -0.39 9.01
C THR A 179 0.12 0.67 8.70
N VAL A 180 0.97 0.98 9.68
CA VAL A 180 2.26 1.63 9.41
C VAL A 180 3.01 0.83 8.33
N ARG A 181 3.47 1.50 7.26
CA ARG A 181 4.05 0.84 6.07
C ARG A 181 5.20 -0.11 6.41
N SER A 182 6.00 0.22 7.42
CA SER A 182 7.16 -0.56 7.88
C SER A 182 6.83 -1.66 8.91
N ALA A 183 5.57 -1.83 9.30
CA ALA A 183 5.14 -2.71 10.38
C ALA A 183 3.99 -3.65 9.98
N VAL A 184 3.54 -4.48 10.91
CA VAL A 184 2.35 -5.33 10.76
C VAL A 184 1.30 -4.95 11.80
N SER A 185 0.05 -5.30 11.51
CA SER A 185 -1.05 -5.20 12.46
C SER A 185 -1.10 -6.48 13.30
N CYS A 186 -1.22 -6.36 14.61
CA CYS A 186 -1.50 -7.50 15.48
C CYS A 186 -2.81 -7.33 16.25
N LEU A 187 -3.60 -8.40 16.32
CA LEU A 187 -4.94 -8.43 16.91
C LEU A 187 -5.02 -9.42 18.08
N SER A 188 -5.50 -8.94 19.22
CA SER A 188 -5.82 -9.73 20.41
C SER A 188 -7.25 -9.42 20.85
N GLY A 189 -8.19 -10.30 20.52
CA GLY A 189 -9.61 -10.02 20.72
C GLY A 189 -10.05 -8.85 19.84
N VAL A 190 -10.56 -7.78 20.47
CA VAL A 190 -10.99 -6.54 19.80
C VAL A 190 -9.90 -5.47 19.73
N SER A 191 -8.75 -5.67 20.41
CA SER A 191 -7.65 -4.70 20.41
C SER A 191 -6.72 -4.93 19.22
N ARG A 192 -6.47 -3.86 18.46
CA ARG A 192 -5.54 -3.82 17.33
C ARG A 192 -4.34 -2.94 17.63
N TYR A 193 -3.16 -3.37 17.22
CA TYR A 193 -1.92 -2.62 17.30
C TYR A 193 -1.32 -2.54 15.89
N ASP A 194 -1.22 -1.33 15.34
CA ASP A 194 -0.87 -1.07 13.93
C ASP A 194 0.63 -0.83 13.69
N ALA A 195 1.47 -1.03 14.70
CA ALA A 195 2.90 -0.77 14.64
C ALA A 195 3.69 -1.91 15.30
N CYS A 196 3.47 -3.14 14.86
CA CYS A 196 4.17 -4.31 15.36
C CYS A 196 5.31 -4.74 14.43
N PHE A 197 6.47 -5.01 15.01
CA PHE A 197 7.67 -5.43 14.29
C PHE A 197 7.95 -6.88 14.64
N PRO A 198 7.70 -7.87 13.75
CA PRO A 198 8.08 -9.25 13.98
C PRO A 198 9.60 -9.40 14.16
N GLN A 199 10.03 -10.31 15.03
CA GLN A 199 11.43 -10.64 15.31
C GLN A 199 12.15 -11.14 14.05
N ARG A 200 11.40 -11.81 13.17
CA ARG A 200 11.84 -12.24 11.85
C ARG A 200 10.66 -12.19 10.88
N ARG A 201 10.97 -12.13 9.59
CA ARG A 201 10.03 -12.38 8.50
C ARG A 201 10.58 -13.49 7.59
N PRO A 202 9.75 -14.42 7.11
CA PRO A 202 8.37 -14.66 7.54
C PRO A 202 8.32 -15.12 9.00
N TRP A 203 7.30 -14.69 9.75
CA TRP A 203 7.11 -15.12 11.14
C TRP A 203 6.36 -16.45 11.22
N GLN A 204 6.64 -17.21 12.27
CA GLN A 204 5.97 -18.46 12.61
C GLN A 204 5.16 -18.30 13.89
N ARG A 205 4.26 -19.27 14.12
CA ARG A 205 3.58 -19.38 15.40
C ARG A 205 4.60 -19.55 16.52
N GLY A 206 4.47 -18.75 17.57
CA GLY A 206 5.37 -18.73 18.72
C GLY A 206 6.46 -17.66 18.63
N ASP A 207 6.71 -17.10 17.44
CA ASP A 207 7.63 -15.98 17.28
C ASP A 207 7.12 -14.74 18.04
N LEU A 208 8.03 -13.81 18.27
CA LEU A 208 7.72 -12.54 18.89
C LEU A 208 7.52 -11.43 17.87
N ALA A 209 6.65 -10.49 18.20
CA ALA A 209 6.66 -9.15 17.64
C ALA A 209 6.78 -8.12 18.77
N ALA A 210 7.39 -6.99 18.46
CA ALA A 210 7.47 -5.85 19.34
C ALA A 210 6.48 -4.79 18.83
N CYS A 211 5.38 -4.58 19.57
CA CYS A 211 4.34 -3.62 19.19
C CYS A 211 4.61 -2.26 19.81
N SER A 212 4.87 -1.25 18.98
CA SER A 212 5.22 0.09 19.43
C SER A 212 4.01 0.81 20.05
N PHE A 213 4.28 1.65 21.06
CA PHE A 213 3.29 2.60 21.61
C PHE A 213 3.13 3.86 20.74
N GLY A 214 3.94 4.03 19.70
CA GLY A 214 3.88 5.14 18.76
C GLY A 214 5.23 5.42 18.08
N PRO A 215 5.28 6.38 17.15
CA PRO A 215 6.54 6.82 16.54
C PRO A 215 7.56 7.25 17.60
N GLY A 216 8.83 6.97 17.39
CA GLY A 216 9.94 7.31 18.30
C GLY A 216 9.92 6.60 19.66
N SER A 217 8.97 5.69 19.91
CA SER A 217 8.93 4.94 21.16
C SER A 217 10.14 4.00 21.29
N THR A 218 10.72 3.97 22.50
CA THR A 218 11.74 2.98 22.90
C THR A 218 11.17 1.87 23.78
N THR A 219 9.86 1.89 24.01
CA THR A 219 9.12 0.88 24.76
C THR A 219 8.11 0.21 23.85
N PHE A 220 7.95 -1.11 23.99
CA PHE A 220 7.12 -1.95 23.14
C PHE A 220 6.27 -2.90 23.98
N THR A 221 5.08 -3.27 23.52
CA THR A 221 4.38 -4.44 24.04
C THR A 221 5.05 -5.70 23.48
N ARG A 222 5.38 -6.67 24.34
CA ARG A 222 5.85 -7.99 23.88
C ARG A 222 4.66 -8.76 23.31
N TRP A 223 4.72 -9.14 22.04
CA TRP A 223 3.63 -9.84 21.38
C TRP A 223 4.02 -11.26 21.01
N VAL A 224 3.30 -12.26 21.50
CA VAL A 224 3.47 -13.66 21.09
C VAL A 224 2.55 -13.95 19.90
N ILE A 225 3.13 -14.22 18.74
CA ILE A 225 2.38 -14.42 17.51
C ILE A 225 1.75 -15.82 17.51
N THR A 226 0.43 -15.91 17.26
CA THR A 226 -0.31 -17.18 17.33
C THR A 226 -0.54 -17.86 15.97
N GLN A 227 -0.16 -17.22 14.86
CA GLN A 227 -0.33 -17.70 13.49
C GLN A 227 0.93 -17.41 12.67
N GLY A 228 1.20 -18.19 11.61
CA GLY A 228 2.28 -17.88 10.66
C GLY A 228 1.98 -16.60 9.87
N SER A 229 2.99 -16.04 9.21
CA SER A 229 2.82 -14.80 8.43
C SER A 229 1.88 -14.97 7.27
N ASP A 230 1.97 -16.10 6.59
CA ASP A 230 1.08 -16.41 5.48
C ASP A 230 -0.02 -17.41 5.89
N PRO A 231 -1.26 -16.96 6.16
CA PRO A 231 -2.32 -17.84 6.64
C PRO A 231 -2.76 -18.83 5.54
N PRO A 232 -3.26 -20.03 5.89
CA PRO A 232 -3.75 -21.01 4.91
C PRO A 232 -5.11 -20.62 4.31
N ILE A 233 -5.41 -19.32 4.22
CA ILE A 233 -6.69 -18.80 3.75
C ILE A 233 -6.64 -18.67 2.23
N PHE A 234 -7.58 -19.32 1.56
CA PHE A 234 -7.91 -19.10 0.17
C PHE A 234 -9.29 -18.44 0.09
N VAL A 235 -9.35 -17.23 -0.49
CA VAL A 235 -10.60 -16.59 -0.86
C VAL A 235 -10.76 -16.73 -2.37
N PRO A 236 -11.76 -17.50 -2.84
CA PRO A 236 -11.96 -17.74 -4.25
C PRO A 236 -11.88 -16.44 -5.06
N TRP A 237 -11.12 -16.50 -6.16
CA TRP A 237 -10.98 -15.45 -7.17
C TRP A 237 -10.55 -14.06 -6.65
N SER A 238 -9.97 -13.97 -5.45
CA SER A 238 -9.48 -12.68 -4.91
C SER A 238 -8.17 -12.76 -4.15
N ARG A 239 -7.88 -13.82 -3.39
CA ARG A 239 -6.73 -13.84 -2.48
C ARG A 239 -6.28 -15.26 -2.12
N ILE A 240 -4.97 -15.44 -1.97
CA ILE A 240 -4.38 -16.54 -1.22
C ILE A 240 -3.46 -15.96 -0.15
N GLY A 241 -3.57 -16.43 1.08
CA GLY A 241 -2.70 -15.93 2.12
C GLY A 241 -2.81 -14.43 2.31
N ASP A 242 -1.65 -13.78 2.30
CA ASP A 242 -1.54 -12.31 2.26
C ASP A 242 -1.46 -11.72 0.83
N ILE A 243 -1.44 -12.54 -0.21
CA ILE A 243 -1.35 -12.09 -1.62
C ILE A 243 -2.75 -11.91 -2.20
N SER A 244 -3.13 -10.66 -2.44
CA SER A 244 -4.43 -10.28 -3.00
C SER A 244 -4.32 -9.85 -4.47
N LEU A 245 -5.28 -10.28 -5.29
CA LEU A 245 -5.39 -9.86 -6.68
C LEU A 245 -5.72 -8.36 -6.73
N GLY A 246 -4.85 -7.56 -7.36
CA GLY A 246 -4.89 -6.09 -7.37
C GLY A 246 -4.12 -5.42 -6.21
N GLY A 247 -3.56 -6.20 -5.28
CA GLY A 247 -2.64 -5.72 -4.24
C GLY A 247 -1.34 -5.15 -4.82
N PHE A 248 -0.46 -4.60 -3.99
CA PHE A 248 0.74 -3.91 -4.48
C PHE A 248 1.98 -4.81 -4.51
N LYS A 249 2.87 -4.55 -5.48
CA LYS A 249 4.12 -5.31 -5.67
C LYS A 249 5.06 -5.16 -4.47
N ASP A 250 5.25 -3.94 -3.99
CA ASP A 250 6.12 -3.64 -2.86
C ASP A 250 5.69 -4.36 -1.58
N GLU A 251 4.39 -4.50 -1.34
CA GLU A 251 3.86 -5.29 -0.22
C GLU A 251 4.19 -6.78 -0.35
N VAL A 252 4.03 -7.36 -1.54
CA VAL A 252 4.38 -8.77 -1.79
C VAL A 252 5.88 -8.98 -1.65
N GLU A 253 6.69 -8.10 -2.23
CA GLU A 253 8.16 -8.22 -2.17
C GLU A 253 8.72 -7.99 -0.76
N ALA A 254 8.08 -7.12 0.03
CA ALA A 254 8.43 -6.92 1.43
C ALA A 254 8.21 -8.17 2.29
N GLU A 255 7.22 -9.01 1.93
CA GLU A 255 6.88 -10.21 2.70
C GLU A 255 7.57 -11.47 2.19
N TYR A 256 7.59 -11.66 0.87
CA TYR A 256 8.03 -12.91 0.24
C TYR A 256 9.40 -12.79 -0.46
N GLY A 257 10.03 -11.61 -0.41
CA GLY A 257 11.29 -11.32 -1.08
C GLY A 257 11.09 -10.81 -2.52
N SER A 258 12.17 -10.45 -3.20
CA SER A 258 12.11 -9.95 -4.58
C SER A 258 11.45 -10.96 -5.53
N GLU A 259 10.71 -10.46 -6.52
CA GLU A 259 10.03 -11.29 -7.53
C GLU A 259 10.98 -12.32 -8.17
N PRO A 260 10.76 -13.63 -7.94
CA PRO A 260 11.61 -14.68 -8.50
C PRO A 260 11.19 -15.01 -9.94
N MET A 261 12.15 -15.46 -10.76
CA MET A 261 11.92 -15.86 -12.15
C MET A 261 10.85 -16.96 -12.33
N TYR A 262 10.71 -17.86 -11.34
CA TYR A 262 9.85 -19.06 -11.42
C TYR A 262 8.79 -19.11 -10.32
N GLY A 263 8.30 -17.95 -9.88
CA GLY A 263 7.31 -17.84 -8.82
C GLY A 263 7.87 -18.10 -7.42
N TYR A 264 7.13 -17.67 -6.41
CA TYR A 264 7.50 -17.79 -5.01
C TYR A 264 7.39 -19.26 -4.56
N ARG A 265 8.44 -19.78 -3.91
CA ARG A 265 8.42 -21.13 -3.33
C ARG A 265 7.74 -21.09 -1.96
N LEU A 266 6.41 -21.16 -1.97
CA LEU A 266 5.59 -21.05 -0.77
C LEU A 266 4.91 -22.38 -0.44
N HIS A 267 4.99 -22.77 0.83
CA HIS A 267 4.25 -23.90 1.43
C HIS A 267 4.30 -25.20 0.62
N GLY A 268 5.51 -25.62 0.25
CA GLY A 268 5.72 -26.88 -0.47
C GLY A 268 5.27 -26.87 -1.93
N GLY A 269 5.00 -25.70 -2.51
CA GLY A 269 4.68 -25.54 -3.93
C GLY A 269 5.20 -24.23 -4.51
N THR A 270 4.73 -23.91 -5.71
CA THR A 270 4.98 -22.62 -6.36
C THR A 270 3.72 -21.77 -6.35
N VAL A 271 3.90 -20.50 -6.01
CA VAL A 271 2.92 -19.43 -6.14
C VAL A 271 3.47 -18.41 -7.12
N ASP A 272 2.99 -18.43 -8.37
CA ASP A 272 3.37 -17.41 -9.35
C ASP A 272 2.51 -16.18 -9.14
N VAL A 273 3.15 -15.02 -9.05
CA VAL A 273 2.48 -13.72 -8.93
C VAL A 273 2.98 -12.86 -10.07
N THR A 274 2.07 -12.44 -10.94
CA THR A 274 2.39 -11.52 -12.03
C THR A 274 2.06 -10.11 -11.59
N PHE A 275 2.92 -9.16 -11.94
CA PHE A 275 2.70 -7.75 -11.65
C PHE A 275 2.46 -6.94 -12.94
N ASP A 276 1.53 -5.99 -12.90
CA ASP A 276 1.29 -5.00 -13.94
C ASP A 276 1.19 -3.62 -13.27
N ARG A 277 2.00 -2.66 -13.71
CA ARG A 277 2.07 -1.29 -13.14
C ARG A 277 2.15 -1.27 -11.61
N GLY A 278 2.99 -2.14 -11.04
CA GLY A 278 3.20 -2.23 -9.59
C GLY A 278 2.06 -2.89 -8.81
N ARG A 279 1.10 -3.55 -9.48
CA ARG A 279 0.00 -4.28 -8.84
C ARG A 279 0.00 -5.75 -9.22
N VAL A 280 -0.45 -6.61 -8.33
CA VAL A 280 -0.70 -8.03 -8.57
C VAL A 280 -1.78 -8.17 -9.64
N SER A 281 -1.38 -8.51 -10.86
CA SER A 281 -2.26 -8.65 -12.02
C SER A 281 -2.74 -10.09 -12.19
N ALA A 282 -1.95 -11.07 -11.74
CA ALA A 282 -2.34 -12.46 -11.72
C ALA A 282 -1.72 -13.24 -10.55
N ILE A 283 -2.40 -14.31 -10.14
CA ILE A 283 -1.96 -15.26 -9.11
C ILE A 283 -2.18 -16.67 -9.65
N ARG A 284 -1.15 -17.51 -9.65
CA ARG A 284 -1.25 -18.94 -9.96
C ARG A 284 -0.68 -19.75 -8.80
N PHE A 285 -1.35 -20.84 -8.41
CA PHE A 285 -0.81 -21.73 -7.38
C PHE A 285 -1.30 -23.17 -7.51
N SER A 286 -0.47 -24.09 -7.05
CA SER A 286 -0.73 -25.54 -7.02
C SER A 286 -0.48 -26.19 -5.65
N THR A 287 -0.12 -25.40 -4.63
CA THR A 287 0.07 -25.95 -3.27
C THR A 287 -1.25 -26.36 -2.61
N PRO A 288 -1.30 -27.50 -1.90
CA PRO A 288 -2.46 -27.91 -1.10
C PRO A 288 -2.62 -27.14 0.22
N TYR A 289 -1.69 -26.24 0.56
CA TYR A 289 -1.69 -25.48 1.80
C TYR A 289 -2.88 -24.52 1.92
N TYR A 290 -3.16 -23.72 0.89
CA TYR A 290 -4.24 -22.73 0.95
C TYR A 290 -5.61 -23.39 0.79
N ARG A 291 -6.53 -23.04 1.69
CA ARG A 291 -7.87 -23.63 1.80
C ARG A 291 -8.91 -22.55 2.03
N THR A 292 -10.06 -22.70 1.40
CA THR A 292 -11.24 -21.91 1.75
C THR A 292 -11.69 -22.25 3.17
N ARG A 293 -12.60 -21.44 3.73
CA ARG A 293 -13.15 -21.67 5.08
C ARG A 293 -13.80 -23.07 5.24
N ASN A 294 -14.32 -23.65 4.17
CA ASN A 294 -14.91 -24.99 4.13
C ASN A 294 -13.92 -26.08 3.64
N GLY A 295 -12.62 -25.80 3.58
CA GLY A 295 -11.58 -26.79 3.23
C GLY A 295 -11.40 -27.07 1.74
N PHE A 296 -12.08 -26.33 0.86
CA PHE A 296 -11.90 -26.47 -0.58
C PHE A 296 -10.54 -25.86 -1.03
N GLY A 297 -9.89 -26.48 -2.01
CA GLY A 297 -8.57 -26.10 -2.50
C GLY A 297 -7.97 -27.19 -3.41
N VAL A 298 -6.66 -27.17 -3.63
CA VAL A 298 -5.97 -28.19 -4.45
C VAL A 298 -6.23 -29.60 -3.90
N ALA A 299 -6.36 -30.58 -4.80
CA ALA A 299 -6.79 -31.96 -4.57
C ALA A 299 -8.29 -32.17 -4.23
N SER A 300 -9.09 -31.12 -4.12
CA SER A 300 -10.55 -31.25 -3.94
C SER A 300 -11.22 -31.80 -5.19
N ARG A 301 -12.41 -32.38 -5.05
CA ARG A 301 -13.27 -32.77 -6.17
C ARG A 301 -14.35 -31.72 -6.36
N ILE A 302 -14.64 -31.40 -7.62
CA ILE A 302 -15.80 -30.58 -7.99
C ILE A 302 -16.83 -31.53 -8.61
N PRO A 303 -18.03 -31.70 -8.02
CA PRO A 303 -19.08 -32.48 -8.65
C PRO A 303 -19.49 -31.79 -9.95
N LEU A 304 -19.60 -32.57 -11.04
CA LEU A 304 -19.91 -32.02 -12.36
C LEU A 304 -21.31 -31.39 -12.40
N GLY A 305 -22.26 -31.94 -11.63
CA GLY A 305 -23.63 -31.44 -11.56
C GLY A 305 -24.43 -31.67 -12.86
N PRO A 306 -25.68 -31.18 -12.92
CA PRO A 306 -26.54 -31.33 -14.08
C PRO A 306 -26.00 -30.58 -15.30
N CYS A 307 -26.33 -31.10 -16.47
CA CYS A 307 -26.02 -30.50 -17.77
C CYS A 307 -27.12 -29.50 -18.16
N HIS A 308 -26.75 -28.26 -18.44
CA HIS A 308 -27.66 -27.22 -18.91
C HIS A 308 -27.41 -26.92 -20.39
N ARG A 309 -28.46 -27.01 -21.21
CA ARG A 309 -28.40 -26.61 -22.62
C ARG A 309 -28.60 -25.10 -22.73
N THR A 310 -27.73 -24.42 -23.45
CA THR A 310 -27.82 -22.98 -23.69
C THR A 310 -27.64 -22.68 -25.18
N MET A 311 -27.92 -21.44 -25.60
CA MET A 311 -27.77 -21.02 -27.00
C MET A 311 -26.32 -21.17 -27.50
N GLY A 312 -25.33 -21.09 -26.62
CA GLY A 312 -23.90 -21.21 -26.96
C GLY A 312 -23.24 -22.55 -26.62
N TYR A 313 -23.89 -23.40 -25.82
CA TYR A 313 -23.29 -24.66 -25.35
C TYR A 313 -24.31 -25.80 -25.30
N PRO A 314 -24.02 -26.95 -25.93
CA PRO A 314 -24.91 -28.12 -25.88
C PRO A 314 -24.99 -28.71 -24.46
N CYS A 315 -23.92 -28.58 -23.69
CA CYS A 315 -23.88 -29.00 -22.29
C CYS A 315 -22.97 -28.08 -21.47
N LEU A 316 -23.59 -27.31 -20.58
CA LEU A 316 -22.94 -26.40 -19.63
C LEU A 316 -23.18 -26.87 -18.21
N HIS A 317 -22.10 -27.13 -17.48
CA HIS A 317 -22.12 -27.44 -16.06
C HIS A 317 -21.76 -26.20 -15.25
N LEU A 318 -22.42 -26.01 -14.11
CA LEU A 318 -22.29 -24.83 -13.26
C LEU A 318 -21.92 -25.22 -11.84
N TRP A 319 -20.92 -24.54 -11.26
CA TRP A 319 -20.50 -24.76 -9.88
C TRP A 319 -19.99 -23.47 -9.25
N HIS A 320 -20.68 -22.95 -8.23
CA HIS A 320 -20.37 -21.67 -7.56
C HIS A 320 -20.01 -20.51 -8.50
N GLY A 321 -20.75 -20.41 -9.62
CA GLY A 321 -20.56 -19.38 -10.63
C GLY A 321 -19.37 -19.60 -11.56
N PHE A 322 -18.71 -20.76 -11.49
CA PHE A 322 -17.85 -21.29 -12.55
C PHE A 322 -18.66 -22.10 -13.55
N MET A 323 -18.14 -22.16 -14.77
CA MET A 323 -18.69 -22.86 -15.91
C MET A 323 -17.71 -23.93 -16.38
N TRP A 324 -18.25 -25.09 -16.76
CA TRP A 324 -17.53 -26.16 -17.42
C TRP A 324 -18.31 -26.63 -18.64
N ASN A 325 -17.68 -26.69 -19.81
CA ASN A 325 -18.29 -27.20 -21.04
C ASN A 325 -17.27 -27.91 -21.92
N LEU A 326 -17.75 -28.61 -22.96
CA LEU A 326 -16.91 -29.40 -23.87
C LEU A 326 -15.96 -28.54 -24.72
N THR A 327 -16.34 -27.33 -25.11
CA THR A 327 -15.46 -26.42 -25.88
C THR A 327 -14.28 -25.93 -25.04
N LEU A 328 -14.50 -25.65 -23.76
CA LEU A 328 -13.46 -25.32 -22.76
C LEU A 328 -12.64 -26.55 -22.32
N ARG A 329 -13.14 -27.76 -22.60
CA ARG A 329 -12.47 -29.04 -22.31
C ARG A 329 -11.36 -29.34 -23.32
N GLU A 330 -11.52 -28.93 -24.57
CA GLU A 330 -10.63 -29.33 -25.67
C GLU A 330 -9.42 -28.40 -25.84
N LYS A 331 -9.55 -27.09 -25.60
CA LYS A 331 -8.42 -26.15 -25.48
C LYS A 331 -8.84 -24.92 -24.64
N PRO A 332 -8.00 -24.42 -23.71
CA PRO A 332 -6.64 -24.86 -23.40
C PRO A 332 -6.45 -25.67 -22.10
N CYS A 333 -7.43 -25.83 -21.18
CA CYS A 333 -7.06 -26.20 -19.80
C CYS A 333 -7.81 -27.32 -19.02
N SER A 334 -8.81 -28.06 -19.55
CA SER A 334 -9.57 -29.03 -18.72
C SER A 334 -9.97 -28.41 -17.36
N CYS A 335 -10.59 -27.24 -17.42
CA CYS A 335 -10.65 -26.28 -16.33
C CYS A 335 -12.08 -25.77 -16.12
N TRP A 336 -12.42 -25.46 -14.87
CA TRP A 336 -13.61 -24.65 -14.57
C TRP A 336 -13.26 -23.18 -14.74
N VAL A 337 -14.10 -22.44 -15.46
CA VAL A 337 -13.84 -21.04 -15.83
C VAL A 337 -14.89 -20.10 -15.25
N LYS A 338 -14.46 -18.97 -14.71
CA LYS A 338 -15.32 -17.86 -14.32
C LYS A 338 -14.78 -16.57 -14.90
N VAL A 339 -15.68 -15.79 -15.49
CA VAL A 339 -15.38 -14.47 -16.07
C VAL A 339 -16.17 -13.42 -15.31
N GLY A 340 -15.46 -12.39 -14.81
CA GLY A 340 -16.01 -11.34 -13.97
C GLY A 340 -16.16 -11.73 -12.49
N ARG A 341 -16.32 -10.71 -11.64
CA ARG A 341 -16.40 -10.85 -10.17
C ARG A 341 -17.80 -11.16 -9.64
N GLY A 342 -18.82 -11.14 -10.51
CA GLY A 342 -20.22 -11.35 -10.12
C GLY A 342 -20.47 -12.77 -9.60
N SER A 343 -21.62 -12.98 -8.96
CA SER A 343 -22.03 -14.31 -8.47
C SER A 343 -22.17 -15.33 -9.61
N ARG A 344 -22.56 -14.88 -10.79
CA ARG A 344 -22.60 -15.66 -12.04
C ARG A 344 -21.44 -15.27 -12.95
N SER A 345 -20.93 -16.24 -13.71
CA SER A 345 -19.94 -15.94 -14.75
C SER A 345 -20.59 -15.16 -15.90
N LEU A 346 -19.84 -14.20 -16.44
CA LEU A 346 -20.09 -13.67 -17.76
C LEU A 346 -19.79 -14.73 -18.83
N PRO A 347 -20.33 -14.57 -20.06
CA PRO A 347 -19.94 -15.42 -21.18
C PRO A 347 -18.44 -15.37 -21.45
N ALA A 348 -17.81 -16.53 -21.66
CA ALA A 348 -16.40 -16.64 -22.01
C ALA A 348 -16.19 -16.30 -23.50
N THR A 349 -16.37 -15.03 -23.84
CA THR A 349 -16.23 -14.49 -25.20
C THR A 349 -15.18 -13.39 -25.23
N GLY A 350 -14.68 -13.06 -26.43
CA GLY A 350 -13.64 -12.06 -26.56
C GLY A 350 -14.03 -10.66 -26.07
N ARG A 351 -15.33 -10.34 -26.02
CA ARG A 351 -15.85 -9.09 -25.43
C ARG A 351 -15.57 -8.96 -23.93
N ASN A 352 -15.25 -10.06 -23.25
CA ASN A 352 -14.98 -10.11 -21.82
C ASN A 352 -13.51 -10.38 -21.47
N PHE A 353 -12.58 -10.36 -22.43
CA PHE A 353 -11.14 -10.59 -22.15
C PHE A 353 -10.55 -9.58 -21.16
N LEU A 354 -10.97 -8.32 -21.24
CA LEU A 354 -10.54 -7.26 -20.33
C LEU A 354 -11.23 -7.29 -18.96
N LYS A 355 -12.03 -8.32 -18.67
CA LYS A 355 -12.61 -8.57 -17.34
C LYS A 355 -11.71 -9.53 -16.56
N PRO A 356 -11.89 -9.68 -15.24
CA PRO A 356 -11.17 -10.69 -14.49
C PRO A 356 -11.53 -12.12 -14.91
N TRP A 357 -10.54 -13.01 -14.96
CA TRP A 357 -10.72 -14.42 -15.28
C TRP A 357 -10.16 -15.31 -14.17
N PHE A 358 -10.86 -16.40 -13.91
CA PHE A 358 -10.51 -17.36 -12.88
C PHE A 358 -10.65 -18.77 -13.42
N PHE A 359 -9.60 -19.54 -13.26
CA PHE A 359 -9.50 -20.91 -13.73
C PHE A 359 -9.24 -21.83 -12.53
N ILE A 360 -9.91 -22.97 -12.55
CA ILE A 360 -9.62 -24.10 -11.66
C ILE A 360 -9.22 -25.26 -12.56
N ASP A 361 -7.94 -25.58 -12.58
CA ASP A 361 -7.40 -26.66 -13.39
C ASP A 361 -7.78 -27.99 -12.76
N VAL A 362 -8.22 -28.95 -13.58
CA VAL A 362 -8.60 -30.28 -13.12
C VAL A 362 -7.73 -31.34 -13.79
N HIS A 363 -7.08 -32.15 -12.97
CA HIS A 363 -6.34 -33.32 -13.41
C HIS A 363 -6.87 -34.57 -12.73
N ARG A 364 -7.21 -35.61 -13.52
CA ARG A 364 -7.75 -36.90 -13.02
C ARG A 364 -8.94 -36.72 -12.06
N GLY A 365 -9.84 -35.78 -12.37
CA GLY A 365 -11.05 -35.51 -11.59
C GLY A 365 -10.81 -34.78 -10.26
N ARG A 366 -9.63 -34.23 -10.03
CA ARG A 366 -9.30 -33.40 -8.86
C ARG A 366 -8.71 -32.07 -9.29
N VAL A 367 -8.92 -31.05 -8.47
CA VAL A 367 -8.29 -29.74 -8.66
C VAL A 367 -6.78 -29.88 -8.59
N SER A 368 -6.06 -29.48 -9.64
CA SER A 368 -4.59 -29.48 -9.72
C SER A 368 -3.98 -28.11 -9.49
N GLY A 369 -4.75 -27.03 -9.71
CA GLY A 369 -4.26 -25.68 -9.54
C GLY A 369 -5.34 -24.63 -9.76
N PHE A 370 -4.95 -23.40 -9.50
CA PHE A 370 -5.78 -22.22 -9.68
C PHE A 370 -5.00 -21.15 -10.42
N TYR A 371 -5.70 -20.37 -11.24
CA TYR A 371 -5.16 -19.19 -11.89
C TYR A 371 -6.18 -18.05 -11.86
N PHE A 372 -5.80 -16.90 -11.31
CA PHE A 372 -6.62 -15.70 -11.19
C PHE A 372 -5.94 -14.56 -11.92
N ALA A 373 -6.67 -13.83 -12.76
CA ALA A 373 -6.12 -12.69 -13.49
C ALA A 373 -7.10 -11.52 -13.50
N LEU A 374 -6.61 -10.28 -13.37
CA LEU A 374 -7.42 -9.07 -13.48
C LEU A 374 -7.91 -8.81 -14.91
N LYS A 375 -7.15 -9.30 -15.89
CA LYS A 375 -7.43 -9.28 -17.32
C LYS A 375 -6.81 -10.53 -17.94
N PHE A 376 -7.47 -11.13 -18.91
CA PHE A 376 -6.90 -12.23 -19.68
C PHE A 376 -6.42 -11.68 -21.01
N VAL A 377 -5.10 -11.73 -21.20
CA VAL A 377 -4.44 -11.41 -22.47
C VAL A 377 -3.71 -12.70 -22.81
N ASP A 378 -4.12 -13.35 -23.89
CA ASP A 378 -3.48 -14.57 -24.43
C ASP A 378 -2.07 -14.22 -24.94
#